data_AF-A0A8C5G7U7-F1
#
_entry.id   AF-A0A8C5G7U7-F1
#
_cell.length_a   1.000
_cell.length_b   1.000
_cell.length_c   1.000
_cell.angle_alpha   90.00
_cell.angle_beta   90.00
_cell.angle_gamma   90.00
#
_symmetry.space_group_name_H-M   'P 1'
#
loop_
_entity.id
_entity.type
_entity.pdbx_description
1 polymer ?
#
loop_
_entity_poly.entity_id
_entity_poly.type
_entity_poly.pdbx_seq_one_letter_code
_entity_poly.pdbx_strand_id
1 'polypeptide(L)'
;MNKVVEDLELDIRNDIRQGFVDLQTEKTELLENVGTIPFLDYKHFASRIFFPEDVVKVELDKSCQGLSKLIQDQVFLTSMVNALEEQKSFTIKDKCALASLLTVALHSNLLYLTEVMVVLLKVLMQKNSNMQPKLLLRRTESTVEKLLTNWMSICLYGFVREHVGQHLFLMVSAISQQICKGPVDCVTEKALYTLSEDWLLWQAPDFSSLVHTHTHARTHAHTLTIPFYNSITIRVTSNFSNYSSITISFYSQKVN
;
A
#
# COMPACT_ATOMS: atom_id res chain seq x y z
N MET A 1 34.77 35.14 -15.57
CA MET A 1 34.25 34.89 -14.22
C MET A 1 32.91 35.58 -14.01
N ASN A 2 32.80 36.88 -14.29
CA ASN A 2 31.53 37.63 -14.18
C ASN A 2 30.37 37.04 -15.00
N LYS A 3 30.62 36.68 -16.27
CA LYS A 3 29.57 36.11 -17.14
C LYS A 3 28.98 34.80 -16.61
N VAL A 4 29.81 33.90 -16.04
CA VAL A 4 29.33 32.62 -15.49
C VAL A 4 28.45 32.84 -14.26
N VAL A 5 28.76 33.85 -13.44
CA VAL A 5 27.95 34.20 -12.27
C VAL A 5 26.64 34.87 -12.70
N GLU A 6 26.69 35.72 -13.73
CA GLU A 6 25.50 36.36 -14.32
C GLU A 6 24.55 35.32 -14.94
N ASP A 7 25.08 34.34 -15.67
CA ASP A 7 24.31 33.24 -16.26
C ASP A 7 23.66 32.38 -15.16
N LEU A 8 24.40 32.03 -14.10
CA LEU A 8 23.87 31.26 -12.96
C LEU A 8 22.77 32.03 -12.18
N GLU A 9 22.96 33.34 -11.96
CA GLU A 9 21.95 34.17 -11.30
C GLU A 9 20.65 34.21 -12.11
N LEU A 10 20.77 34.30 -13.44
CA LEU A 10 19.63 34.30 -14.35
C LEU A 10 18.86 32.98 -14.28
N ASP A 11 19.56 31.85 -14.28
CA ASP A 11 18.97 30.50 -14.18
C ASP A 11 18.19 30.33 -12.87
N ILE A 12 18.81 30.65 -11.72
CA ILE A 12 18.15 30.57 -10.41
C ILE A 12 16.90 31.45 -10.35
N ARG A 13 16.97 32.67 -10.91
CA ARG A 13 15.82 33.58 -10.95
C ARG A 13 14.68 33.00 -11.78
N ASN A 14 14.99 32.36 -12.91
CA ASN A 14 14.01 31.73 -13.78
C ASN A 14 13.36 30.52 -13.09
N ASP A 15 14.14 29.67 -12.43
CA ASP A 15 13.65 28.49 -11.70
C ASP A 15 12.68 28.87 -10.58
N ILE A 16 13.08 29.85 -9.75
CA ILE A 16 12.23 30.35 -8.66
C ILE A 16 10.95 30.97 -9.21
N ARG A 17 11.05 31.76 -10.28
CA ARG A 17 9.89 32.37 -10.93
C ARG A 17 8.95 31.31 -11.50
N GLN A 18 9.49 30.29 -12.15
CA GLN A 18 8.69 29.21 -12.74
C GLN A 18 7.98 28.41 -11.67
N GLY A 19 8.68 27.99 -10.61
CA GLY A 19 8.06 27.29 -9.48
C GLY A 19 6.94 28.10 -8.81
N PHE A 20 7.10 29.42 -8.70
CA PHE A 20 6.04 30.30 -8.21
C PHE A 20 4.84 30.39 -9.16
N VAL A 21 5.08 30.49 -10.48
CA VAL A 21 4.02 30.49 -11.49
C VAL A 21 3.26 29.17 -11.46
N ASP A 22 3.95 28.04 -11.41
CA ASP A 22 3.35 26.71 -11.36
C ASP A 22 2.45 26.57 -10.14
N LEU A 23 2.93 26.99 -8.96
CA LEU A 23 2.14 26.96 -7.73
C LEU A 23 0.86 27.80 -7.80
N GLN A 24 0.89 28.93 -8.50
CA GLN A 24 -0.26 29.84 -8.64
C GLN A 24 -1.22 29.44 -9.77
N THR A 25 -0.73 28.72 -10.77
CA THR A 25 -1.48 28.39 -12.00
C THR A 25 -1.92 26.93 -12.06
N GLU A 26 -1.52 26.12 -11.07
CA GLU A 26 -1.92 24.73 -10.97
C GLU A 26 -3.45 24.59 -10.90
N LYS A 27 -4.01 23.95 -11.92
CA LYS A 27 -5.44 23.65 -12.00
C LYS A 27 -5.74 22.36 -11.28
N THR A 28 -6.80 22.39 -10.48
CA THR A 28 -7.37 21.21 -9.82
C THR A 28 -8.15 20.36 -10.82
N GLU A 29 -7.45 19.59 -11.65
CA GLU A 29 -8.06 18.53 -12.46
C GLU A 29 -8.19 17.27 -11.60
N LEU A 30 -9.14 17.27 -10.66
CA LEU A 30 -9.40 16.09 -9.85
C LEU A 30 -10.16 15.05 -10.68
N LEU A 31 -9.85 13.78 -10.44
CA LEU A 31 -10.60 12.63 -10.96
C LEU A 31 -12.04 12.66 -10.43
N GLU A 32 -12.94 13.35 -11.13
CA GLU A 32 -14.36 13.41 -10.72
C GLU A 32 -15.12 12.12 -11.08
N ASN A 33 -14.59 11.29 -11.98
CA ASN A 33 -15.31 10.14 -12.51
C ASN A 33 -14.42 8.90 -12.67
N VAL A 34 -13.94 8.38 -11.54
CA VAL A 34 -13.45 7.00 -11.51
C VAL A 34 -14.68 6.10 -11.64
N GLY A 35 -14.69 5.23 -12.65
CA GLY A 35 -15.74 4.22 -12.81
C GLY A 35 -15.73 3.19 -11.67
N THR A 36 -15.85 1.91 -11.98
CA THR A 36 -15.83 0.87 -10.94
C THR A 36 -14.44 0.78 -10.28
N ILE A 37 -14.39 0.97 -8.96
CA ILE A 37 -13.17 0.81 -8.18
C ILE A 37 -12.76 -0.67 -8.14
N PRO A 38 -11.50 -1.01 -8.43
CA PRO A 38 -11.01 -2.39 -8.44
C PRO A 38 -10.77 -2.90 -7.01
N PHE A 39 -11.83 -3.08 -6.23
CA PHE A 39 -11.75 -3.67 -4.90
C PHE A 39 -11.25 -5.11 -4.95
N LEU A 40 -10.35 -5.47 -4.04
CA LEU A 40 -10.06 -6.87 -3.76
C LEU A 40 -11.30 -7.54 -3.18
N ASP A 41 -11.55 -8.79 -3.59
CA ASP A 41 -12.51 -9.63 -2.90
C ASP A 41 -12.06 -9.89 -1.44
N TYR A 42 -12.99 -10.35 -0.63
CA TYR A 42 -12.74 -10.51 0.80
C TYR A 42 -11.58 -11.45 1.10
N LYS A 43 -11.47 -12.56 0.35
CA LYS A 43 -10.41 -13.55 0.56
C LYS A 43 -9.02 -12.97 0.32
N HIS A 44 -8.82 -12.20 -0.76
CA HIS A 44 -7.52 -11.60 -1.05
C HIS A 44 -7.23 -10.42 -0.11
N PHE A 45 -8.24 -9.64 0.25
CA PHE A 45 -8.12 -8.58 1.26
C PHE A 45 -7.65 -9.15 2.60
N ALA A 46 -8.37 -10.14 3.13
CA ALA A 46 -8.05 -10.77 4.41
C ALA A 46 -6.68 -11.44 4.37
N SER A 47 -6.37 -12.18 3.29
CA SER A 47 -5.07 -12.85 3.14
C SER A 47 -3.90 -11.86 3.18
N ARG A 48 -4.00 -10.69 2.54
CA ARG A 48 -2.92 -9.68 2.55
C ARG A 48 -2.73 -9.03 3.93
N ILE A 49 -3.78 -8.92 4.74
CA ILE A 49 -3.70 -8.35 6.09
C ILE A 49 -3.17 -9.38 7.09
N PHE A 50 -3.61 -10.62 6.97
CA PHE A 50 -3.22 -11.70 7.88
C PHE A 50 -1.78 -12.15 7.61
N PHE A 51 -1.37 -12.21 6.34
CA PHE A 51 -0.08 -12.72 5.91
C PHE A 51 0.58 -11.79 4.87
N PRO A 52 1.11 -10.63 5.28
CA PRO A 52 1.71 -9.66 4.36
C PRO A 52 3.04 -10.14 3.76
N GLU A 53 3.79 -10.99 4.47
CA GLU A 53 5.14 -11.41 4.07
C GLU A 53 5.18 -12.75 3.31
N ASP A 54 4.25 -13.69 3.53
CA ASP A 54 4.15 -14.96 2.77
C ASP A 54 2.89 -15.77 3.16
N VAL A 55 2.25 -16.41 2.18
CA VAL A 55 1.15 -17.36 2.41
C VAL A 55 1.73 -18.75 2.65
N VAL A 56 1.78 -19.20 3.91
CA VAL A 56 2.15 -20.59 4.23
C VAL A 56 1.02 -21.50 3.74
N LYS A 57 1.27 -22.29 2.69
CA LYS A 57 0.38 -23.40 2.32
C LYS A 57 0.61 -24.54 3.30
N VAL A 58 -0.40 -24.85 4.10
CA VAL A 58 -0.41 -26.01 5.00
C VAL A 58 -1.34 -27.07 4.41
N GLU A 59 -0.81 -28.26 4.14
CA GLU A 59 -1.63 -29.43 3.84
C GLU A 59 -2.27 -29.95 5.13
N LEU A 60 -3.60 -30.05 5.14
CA LEU A 60 -4.36 -30.44 6.34
C LEU A 60 -4.38 -31.97 6.45
N ASP A 61 -3.74 -32.50 7.49
CA ASP A 61 -3.73 -33.94 7.76
C ASP A 61 -4.79 -34.33 8.81
N LYS A 62 -5.09 -35.63 8.97
CA LYS A 62 -6.14 -36.13 9.90
C LYS A 62 -5.96 -35.66 11.37
N SER A 63 -4.73 -35.36 11.77
CA SER A 63 -4.35 -34.81 13.08
C SER A 63 -5.01 -33.46 13.41
N CYS A 64 -5.45 -32.71 12.38
CA CYS A 64 -6.05 -31.39 12.56
C CYS A 64 -7.45 -31.44 13.20
N GLN A 65 -8.17 -32.57 13.17
CA GLN A 65 -9.50 -32.67 13.79
C GLN A 65 -9.42 -32.63 15.32
N GLY A 66 -8.41 -33.26 15.92
CA GLY A 66 -8.18 -33.21 17.36
C GLY A 66 -7.82 -31.80 17.82
N LEU A 67 -6.91 -31.14 17.09
CA LEU A 67 -6.55 -29.75 17.34
C LEU A 67 -7.74 -28.81 17.17
N SER A 68 -8.56 -29.00 16.14
CA SER A 68 -9.75 -28.18 15.90
C SER A 68 -10.76 -28.25 17.06
N LYS A 69 -10.84 -29.37 17.79
CA LYS A 69 -11.67 -29.48 18.99
C LYS A 69 -11.03 -28.76 20.17
N LEU A 70 -9.72 -28.91 20.36
CA LEU A 70 -8.99 -28.25 21.44
C LEU A 70 -9.04 -26.73 21.34
N ILE A 71 -8.91 -26.15 20.13
CA ILE A 71 -8.99 -24.69 19.96
C ILE A 71 -10.40 -24.14 20.24
N GLN A 72 -11.44 -24.98 20.23
CA GLN A 72 -12.79 -24.59 20.64
C GLN A 72 -12.99 -24.58 22.16
N ASP A 73 -12.03 -25.09 22.94
CA ASP A 73 -12.02 -24.93 24.39
C ASP A 73 -11.30 -23.62 24.78
N GLN A 74 -12.06 -22.71 25.40
CA GLN A 74 -11.57 -21.36 25.72
C GLN A 74 -10.39 -21.39 26.70
N VAL A 75 -10.43 -22.29 27.69
CA VAL A 75 -9.39 -22.41 28.71
C VAL A 75 -8.10 -22.88 28.06
N PHE A 76 -8.16 -23.97 27.28
CA PHE A 76 -7.03 -24.47 26.51
C PHE A 76 -6.44 -23.41 25.60
N LEU A 77 -7.27 -22.75 24.77
CA LEU A 77 -6.77 -21.78 23.80
C LEU A 77 -6.11 -20.58 24.47
N THR A 78 -6.72 -20.02 25.52
CA THR A 78 -6.15 -18.89 26.25
C THR A 78 -4.89 -19.28 27.01
N SER A 79 -4.82 -20.48 27.60
CA SER A 79 -3.60 -21.01 28.22
C SER A 79 -2.49 -21.26 27.19
N MET A 80 -2.82 -21.81 26.02
CA MET A 80 -1.86 -22.06 24.94
C MET A 80 -1.21 -20.77 24.45
N VAL A 81 -2.02 -19.72 24.19
CA VAL A 81 -1.50 -18.41 23.76
C VAL A 81 -0.57 -17.83 24.82
N ASN A 82 -0.96 -17.85 26.09
CA ASN A 82 -0.13 -17.34 27.18
C ASN A 82 1.19 -18.12 27.33
N ALA A 83 1.12 -19.45 27.29
CA ALA A 83 2.30 -20.31 27.43
C ALA A 83 3.32 -20.11 26.30
N LEU A 84 2.84 -19.91 25.06
CA LEU A 84 3.68 -19.62 23.91
C LEU A 84 4.33 -18.24 24.03
N GLU A 85 3.58 -17.21 24.42
CA GLU A 85 4.12 -15.85 24.58
C GLU A 85 5.15 -15.70 25.69
N GLU A 86 5.12 -16.55 26.71
CA GLU A 86 6.09 -16.55 27.81
C GLU A 86 7.45 -17.15 27.39
N GLN A 87 7.52 -17.84 26.25
CA GLN A 87 8.78 -18.36 25.73
C GLN A 87 9.63 -17.24 25.13
N LYS A 88 10.89 -17.11 25.60
CA LYS A 88 11.83 -16.10 25.07
C LYS A 88 12.16 -16.29 23.59
N SER A 89 12.03 -17.53 23.08
CA SER A 89 12.24 -17.85 21.66
C SER A 89 11.07 -17.44 20.77
N PHE A 90 9.91 -17.08 21.34
CA PHE A 90 8.71 -16.75 20.58
C PHE A 90 8.72 -15.30 20.13
N THR A 91 9.05 -15.09 18.86
CA THR A 91 9.30 -13.76 18.29
C THR A 91 8.00 -13.01 17.98
N ILE A 92 8.10 -11.70 17.70
CA ILE A 92 6.95 -10.90 17.23
C ILE A 92 6.35 -11.49 15.95
N LYS A 93 7.20 -12.03 15.06
CA LYS A 93 6.75 -12.70 13.83
C LYS A 93 5.92 -13.95 14.14
N ASP A 94 6.35 -14.76 15.11
CA ASP A 94 5.62 -15.97 15.52
C ASP A 94 4.27 -15.63 16.17
N LYS A 95 4.24 -14.58 17.02
CA LYS A 95 2.99 -14.04 17.59
C LYS A 95 2.02 -13.61 16.51
N CYS A 96 2.51 -12.89 15.50
CA CYS A 96 1.69 -12.42 14.39
C CYS A 96 1.17 -13.58 13.52
N ALA A 97 2.01 -14.60 13.28
CA ALA A 97 1.63 -15.80 12.54
C ALA A 97 0.57 -16.59 13.31
N LEU A 98 0.76 -16.83 14.61
CA LEU A 98 -0.19 -17.52 15.47
C LEU A 98 -1.55 -16.81 15.48
N ALA A 99 -1.56 -15.49 15.70
CA ALA A 99 -2.79 -14.70 15.69
C ALA A 99 -3.56 -14.84 14.37
N SER A 100 -2.86 -14.82 13.24
CA SER A 100 -3.43 -14.92 11.91
C SER A 100 -3.94 -16.31 11.59
N LEU A 101 -3.21 -17.36 11.99
CA LEU A 101 -3.66 -18.75 11.89
C LEU A 101 -4.90 -19.00 12.76
N LEU A 102 -4.92 -18.51 14.00
CA LEU A 102 -6.09 -18.60 14.88
C LEU A 102 -7.29 -17.86 14.29
N THR A 103 -7.07 -16.68 13.70
CA THR A 103 -8.12 -15.92 13.03
C THR A 103 -8.74 -16.74 11.89
N VAL A 104 -7.93 -17.38 11.05
CA VAL A 104 -8.41 -18.22 9.95
C VAL A 104 -9.12 -19.47 10.48
N ALA A 105 -8.54 -20.15 11.47
CA ALA A 105 -9.10 -21.37 12.05
C ALA A 105 -10.46 -21.13 12.72
N LEU A 106 -10.65 -19.97 13.34
CA LEU A 106 -11.88 -19.58 14.03
C LEU A 106 -12.78 -18.66 13.20
N HIS A 107 -12.48 -18.45 11.91
CA HIS A 107 -13.21 -17.51 11.04
C HIS A 107 -14.69 -17.86 10.90
N SER A 108 -15.02 -19.16 10.93
CA SER A 108 -16.41 -19.66 10.89
C SER A 108 -17.21 -19.39 12.16
N ASN A 109 -16.56 -19.05 13.27
CA ASN A 109 -17.20 -18.73 14.55
C ASN A 109 -16.60 -17.45 15.15
N LEU A 110 -16.93 -16.31 14.52
CA LEU A 110 -16.44 -14.99 14.94
C LEU A 110 -16.89 -14.61 16.35
N LEU A 111 -18.04 -15.11 16.82
CA LEU A 111 -18.53 -14.87 18.17
C LEU A 111 -17.54 -15.44 19.21
N TYR A 112 -17.16 -16.70 19.05
CA TYR A 112 -16.16 -17.34 19.92
C TYR A 112 -14.79 -16.66 19.81
N LEU A 113 -14.36 -16.29 18.58
CA LEU A 113 -13.11 -15.53 18.39
C LEU A 113 -13.12 -14.21 19.18
N THR A 114 -14.24 -13.48 19.18
CA THR A 114 -14.39 -12.24 19.96
C THR A 114 -14.31 -12.51 21.46
N GLU A 115 -14.97 -13.55 21.96
CA GLU A 115 -14.92 -13.90 23.39
C GLU A 115 -13.49 -14.23 23.84
N VAL A 116 -12.77 -15.05 23.08
CA VAL A 116 -11.36 -15.38 23.34
C VAL A 116 -10.49 -14.12 23.30
N MET A 117 -10.66 -13.26 22.30
CA MET A 117 -9.92 -12.01 22.17
C MET A 117 -10.15 -11.10 23.38
N VAL A 118 -11.38 -10.97 23.86
CA VAL A 118 -11.71 -10.16 25.05
C VAL A 118 -11.01 -10.71 26.30
N VAL A 119 -10.99 -12.04 26.49
CA VAL A 119 -10.26 -12.66 27.60
C VAL A 119 -8.76 -12.38 27.50
N LEU A 120 -8.17 -12.58 26.33
CA LEU A 120 -6.74 -12.31 26.11
C LEU A 120 -6.38 -10.84 26.31
N LEU A 121 -7.24 -9.89 25.89
CA LEU A 121 -7.04 -8.47 26.12
C LEU A 121 -7.05 -8.12 27.61
N LYS A 122 -7.95 -8.72 28.39
CA LYS A 122 -7.97 -8.56 29.85
C LYS A 122 -6.67 -9.08 30.48
N VAL A 123 -6.17 -10.23 30.03
CA VAL A 123 -4.87 -10.77 30.48
C VAL A 123 -3.73 -9.82 30.12
N LEU A 124 -3.71 -9.27 28.91
CA LEU A 124 -2.70 -8.29 28.48
C LEU A 124 -2.72 -7.05 29.37
N MET A 125 -3.91 -6.52 29.69
CA MET A 125 -4.08 -5.37 30.58
C MET A 125 -3.56 -5.66 31.99
N GLN A 126 -3.82 -6.86 32.51
CA GLN A 126 -3.34 -7.29 33.83
C GLN A 126 -1.81 -7.44 33.85
N LYS A 127 -1.21 -8.06 32.81
CA LYS A 127 0.26 -8.18 32.68
C LYS A 127 0.97 -6.82 32.59
N ASN A 128 0.28 -5.79 32.08
CA ASN A 128 0.80 -4.44 31.93
C ASN A 128 0.31 -3.45 33.01
N SER A 129 -0.20 -3.93 34.16
CA SER A 129 -0.78 -3.08 35.20
C SER A 129 0.17 -2.02 35.77
N ASN A 130 1.48 -2.29 35.72
CA ASN A 130 2.52 -1.41 36.25
C ASN A 130 3.08 -0.44 35.19
N MET A 131 2.65 -0.58 33.93
CA MET A 131 3.07 0.29 32.82
C MET A 131 2.13 1.48 32.68
N GLN A 132 2.58 2.52 31.97
CA GLN A 132 1.74 3.68 31.65
C GLN A 132 0.53 3.23 30.79
N PRO A 133 -0.73 3.39 31.25
CA PRO A 133 -1.90 2.86 30.54
C PRO A 133 -2.07 3.40 29.11
N LYS A 134 -1.60 4.64 28.86
CA LYS A 134 -1.62 5.28 27.53
C LYS A 134 -0.69 4.61 26.51
N LEU A 135 0.20 3.72 26.95
CA LEU A 135 1.10 2.97 26.08
C LEU A 135 0.55 1.59 25.68
N LEU A 136 -0.55 1.14 26.30
CA LEU A 136 -1.20 -0.13 25.94
C LEU A 136 -1.71 -0.06 24.49
N LEU A 137 -1.53 -1.13 23.72
CA LEU A 137 -1.93 -1.23 22.31
C LEU A 137 -1.23 -0.22 21.37
N ARG A 138 -0.13 0.42 21.81
CA ARG A 138 0.62 1.39 20.98
C ARG A 138 1.38 0.73 19.84
N ARG A 139 1.83 -0.51 20.03
CA ARG A 139 2.57 -1.32 19.07
C ARG A 139 2.05 -2.74 19.14
N THR A 140 2.13 -3.47 18.03
CA THR A 140 1.76 -4.89 18.00
C THR A 140 2.90 -5.72 18.56
N GLU A 141 2.85 -6.05 19.85
CA GLU A 141 3.91 -6.79 20.55
C GLU A 141 3.40 -8.12 21.14
N SER A 142 2.08 -8.33 21.13
CA SER A 142 1.37 -9.54 21.55
C SER A 142 0.51 -10.14 20.43
N THR A 143 0.22 -11.43 20.56
CA THR A 143 -0.70 -12.21 19.72
C THR A 143 -2.09 -11.58 19.73
N VAL A 144 -2.56 -11.11 20.90
CA VAL A 144 -3.89 -10.51 20.99
C VAL A 144 -4.00 -9.15 20.30
N GLU A 145 -2.94 -8.34 20.27
CA GLU A 145 -2.91 -7.09 19.49
C GLU A 145 -3.00 -7.35 17.99
N LYS A 146 -2.30 -8.38 17.50
CA LYS A 146 -2.44 -8.80 16.10
C LYS A 146 -3.82 -9.40 15.82
N LEU A 147 -4.37 -10.20 16.74
CA LEU A 147 -5.72 -10.77 16.63
C LEU A 147 -6.76 -9.65 16.57
N LEU A 148 -6.62 -8.60 17.38
CA LEU A 148 -7.47 -7.40 17.33
C LEU A 148 -7.38 -6.68 15.97
N THR A 149 -6.18 -6.54 15.42
CA THR A 149 -5.98 -5.96 14.08
C THR A 149 -6.70 -6.80 13.01
N ASN A 150 -6.58 -8.12 13.09
CA ASN A 150 -7.24 -9.04 12.18
C ASN A 150 -8.76 -8.96 12.33
N TRP A 151 -9.28 -9.01 13.56
CA TRP A 151 -10.72 -8.89 13.86
C TRP A 151 -11.30 -7.58 13.34
N MET A 152 -10.61 -6.45 13.55
CA MET A 152 -11.01 -5.15 13.00
C MET A 152 -11.11 -5.20 11.47
N SER A 153 -10.15 -5.82 10.79
CA SER A 153 -10.21 -5.93 9.33
C SER A 153 -11.41 -6.75 8.84
N ILE A 154 -11.81 -7.79 9.56
CA ILE A 154 -13.00 -8.60 9.25
C ILE A 154 -14.26 -7.73 9.39
N CYS A 155 -14.42 -7.10 10.56
CA CYS A 155 -15.62 -6.32 10.88
C CYS A 155 -15.77 -5.05 10.03
N LEU A 156 -14.65 -4.43 9.65
CA LEU A 156 -14.64 -3.16 8.92
C LEU A 156 -14.54 -3.33 7.40
N TYR A 157 -14.38 -4.54 6.85
CA TYR A 157 -14.26 -4.72 5.40
C TYR A 157 -15.45 -4.14 4.63
N GLY A 158 -16.69 -4.38 5.09
CA GLY A 158 -17.90 -3.80 4.49
C GLY A 158 -17.88 -2.27 4.51
N PHE A 159 -17.58 -1.69 5.68
CA PHE A 159 -17.45 -0.24 5.83
C PHE A 159 -16.35 0.35 4.92
N VAL A 160 -15.21 -0.31 4.80
CA VAL A 160 -14.13 0.10 3.90
C VAL A 160 -14.61 0.07 2.45
N ARG A 161 -15.32 -0.97 2.01
CA ARG A 161 -15.81 -1.01 0.62
C ARG A 161 -16.88 0.04 0.33
N GLU A 162 -17.79 0.27 1.27
CA GLU A 162 -18.97 1.10 1.06
C GLU A 162 -18.73 2.59 1.28
N HIS A 163 -17.82 2.97 2.20
CA HIS A 163 -17.69 4.36 2.65
C HIS A 163 -16.28 4.95 2.46
N VAL A 164 -15.23 4.18 2.74
CA VAL A 164 -13.84 4.70 2.75
C VAL A 164 -13.11 4.46 1.43
N GLY A 165 -13.42 3.35 0.76
CA GLY A 165 -12.61 2.78 -0.31
C GLY A 165 -12.52 3.68 -1.54
N GLN A 166 -13.60 4.35 -1.91
CA GLN A 166 -13.61 5.32 -3.00
C GLN A 166 -12.68 6.50 -2.73
N HIS A 167 -12.79 7.10 -1.53
CA HIS A 167 -11.97 8.23 -1.13
C HIS A 167 -10.48 7.84 -1.09
N LEU A 168 -10.17 6.66 -0.55
CA LEU A 168 -8.80 6.14 -0.52
C LEU A 168 -8.26 5.91 -1.93
N PHE A 169 -9.06 5.31 -2.82
CA PHE A 169 -8.67 5.07 -4.20
C PHE A 169 -8.44 6.38 -4.97
N LEU A 170 -9.33 7.36 -4.80
CA LEU A 170 -9.21 8.68 -5.42
C LEU A 170 -7.97 9.41 -4.94
N MET A 171 -7.70 9.38 -3.64
CA MET A 171 -6.50 9.99 -3.07
C MET A 171 -5.22 9.36 -3.64
N VAL A 172 -5.12 8.02 -3.67
CA VAL A 172 -3.97 7.32 -4.26
C VAL A 172 -3.83 7.67 -5.75
N SER A 173 -4.94 7.65 -6.49
CA SER A 173 -4.94 7.96 -7.92
C SER A 173 -4.52 9.41 -8.19
N ALA A 174 -4.99 10.37 -7.39
CA ALA A 174 -4.62 11.77 -7.49
C ALA A 174 -3.13 11.98 -7.19
N ILE A 175 -2.59 11.34 -6.15
CA ILE A 175 -1.16 11.38 -5.84
C ILE A 175 -0.35 10.79 -6.99
N SER A 176 -0.72 9.61 -7.49
CA SER A 176 -0.02 8.97 -8.62
C SER A 176 -0.06 9.84 -9.87
N GLN A 177 -1.21 10.43 -10.21
CA GLN A 177 -1.32 11.34 -11.34
C GLN A 177 -0.47 12.59 -11.16
N GLN A 178 -0.46 13.17 -9.96
CA GLN A 178 0.33 14.36 -9.66
C GLN A 178 1.82 14.10 -9.81
N ILE A 179 2.32 12.96 -9.30
CA ILE A 179 3.71 12.52 -9.49
C ILE A 179 4.03 12.39 -10.98
N CYS A 180 3.12 11.79 -11.77
CA CYS A 180 3.30 11.60 -13.21
C CYS A 180 3.22 12.90 -14.04
N LYS A 181 2.81 14.04 -13.47
CA LYS A 181 2.88 15.33 -14.16
C LYS A 181 4.30 15.87 -14.26
N GLY A 182 5.28 15.34 -13.54
CA GLY A 182 6.66 15.82 -13.57
C GLY A 182 7.63 14.72 -13.98
N PRO A 183 8.91 15.08 -14.20
CA PRO A 183 9.95 14.10 -14.41
C PRO A 183 10.13 13.22 -13.16
N VAL A 184 10.32 11.93 -13.42
CA VAL A 184 10.62 10.88 -12.43
C VAL A 184 11.88 10.16 -12.91
N ASP A 185 12.90 10.10 -12.08
CA ASP A 185 14.09 9.32 -12.37
C ASP A 185 13.79 7.82 -12.27
N CYS A 186 14.01 7.06 -13.34
CA CYS A 186 13.73 5.63 -13.36
C CYS A 186 14.69 4.77 -12.53
N VAL A 187 15.86 5.32 -12.13
CA VAL A 187 16.85 4.59 -11.33
C VAL A 187 16.63 4.84 -9.84
N THR A 188 16.50 6.10 -9.44
CA THR A 188 16.30 6.46 -8.03
C THR A 188 14.82 6.54 -7.62
N GLU A 189 13.90 6.55 -8.58
CA GLU A 189 12.45 6.77 -8.39
C GLU A 189 12.11 8.14 -7.76
N LYS A 190 13.07 9.07 -7.73
CA LYS A 190 12.84 10.45 -7.28
C LYS A 190 12.01 11.22 -8.30
N ALA A 191 11.08 12.02 -7.81
CA ALA A 191 10.15 12.77 -8.63
C ALA A 191 10.24 14.27 -8.35
N LEU A 192 9.97 15.09 -9.37
CA LEU A 192 9.86 16.54 -9.19
C LEU A 192 8.66 16.91 -8.30
N TYR A 193 7.51 16.30 -8.57
CA TYR A 193 6.31 16.46 -7.73
C TYR A 193 6.24 15.31 -6.74
N THR A 194 6.43 15.61 -5.46
CA THR A 194 6.44 14.65 -4.37
C THR A 194 5.94 15.30 -3.08
N LEU A 195 5.48 14.45 -2.15
CA LEU A 195 5.12 14.86 -0.80
C LEU A 195 6.27 14.65 0.21
N SER A 196 7.43 14.16 -0.24
CA SER A 196 8.58 13.84 0.60
C SER A 196 9.87 14.42 0.03
N GLU A 197 10.61 15.15 0.87
CA GLU A 197 11.90 15.74 0.53
C GLU A 197 12.96 14.70 0.16
N ASP A 198 12.96 13.54 0.83
CA ASP A 198 13.88 12.43 0.54
C ASP A 198 13.74 11.92 -0.92
N TRP A 199 12.50 11.99 -1.43
CA TRP A 199 12.12 11.55 -2.77
C TRP A 199 12.08 12.70 -3.80
N LEU A 200 12.52 13.91 -3.41
CA LEU A 200 12.55 15.07 -4.30
C LEU A 200 13.69 14.95 -5.32
N LEU A 201 13.35 15.14 -6.58
CA LEU A 201 14.31 15.24 -7.67
C LEU A 201 14.89 16.66 -7.73
N TRP A 202 16.01 16.87 -7.03
CA TRP A 202 16.66 18.18 -6.89
C TRP A 202 17.17 18.80 -8.19
N GLN A 203 17.55 17.99 -9.16
CA GLN A 203 18.06 18.43 -10.46
C GLN A 203 17.14 17.88 -11.56
N ALA A 204 15.95 18.45 -11.67
CA ALA A 204 15.06 18.11 -12.77
C ALA A 204 15.58 18.77 -14.06
N PRO A 205 15.82 18.00 -15.14
CA PRO A 205 16.15 18.59 -16.43
C PRO A 205 14.94 19.36 -16.98
N ASP A 206 15.19 20.36 -17.83
CA ASP A 206 14.13 21.05 -18.57
C ASP A 206 13.22 20.04 -19.27
N PHE A 207 11.92 20.19 -19.06
CA PHE A 207 10.91 19.30 -19.62
C PHE A 207 9.75 20.09 -20.20
N SER A 208 9.16 19.54 -21.25
CA SER A 208 7.93 20.07 -21.84
C SER A 208 6.98 18.92 -22.14
N SER A 209 5.69 19.20 -22.00
CA SER A 209 4.64 18.24 -22.34
C SER A 209 4.58 18.06 -23.85
N LEU A 210 4.84 16.84 -24.29
CA LEU A 210 4.63 16.36 -25.64
C LEU A 210 3.28 15.65 -25.73
N VAL A 211 2.58 15.87 -26.83
CA VAL A 211 1.31 15.21 -27.12
C VAL A 211 1.55 14.23 -28.27
N HIS A 212 1.58 12.92 -27.98
CA HIS A 212 1.75 11.91 -29.03
C HIS A 212 0.40 11.26 -29.37
N THR A 213 0.05 11.27 -30.65
CA THR A 213 -1.18 10.68 -31.19
C THR A 213 -0.91 9.28 -31.71
N HIS A 214 -1.40 8.26 -31.02
CA HIS A 214 -1.31 6.87 -31.48
C HIS A 214 -2.52 6.52 -32.35
N THR A 215 -2.29 5.96 -33.55
CA THR A 215 -3.33 5.44 -34.44
C THR A 215 -3.34 3.92 -34.43
N HIS A 216 -4.41 3.31 -33.92
CA HIS A 216 -4.52 1.85 -33.89
C HIS A 216 -4.98 1.32 -35.26
N ALA A 217 -4.07 0.69 -36.01
CA ALA A 217 -4.35 0.15 -37.34
C ALA A 217 -4.99 -1.25 -37.25
N ARG A 218 -6.26 -1.32 -36.79
CA ARG A 218 -7.19 -2.42 -37.09
C ARG A 218 -8.61 -1.91 -36.82
N THR A 219 -9.27 -1.52 -37.91
CA THR A 219 -10.71 -1.18 -38.04
C THR A 219 -11.25 -0.16 -37.02
N HIS A 220 -11.43 1.08 -37.51
CA HIS A 220 -11.75 2.32 -36.78
C HIS A 220 -10.53 3.01 -36.17
N ALA A 221 -10.09 4.10 -36.83
CA ALA A 221 -9.03 4.96 -36.33
C ALA A 221 -9.50 5.69 -35.06
N HIS A 222 -9.26 5.07 -33.91
CA HIS A 222 -9.33 5.75 -32.63
C HIS A 222 -7.96 6.39 -32.37
N THR A 223 -7.92 7.72 -32.34
CA THR A 223 -6.74 8.48 -31.94
C THR A 223 -6.70 8.54 -30.42
N LEU A 224 -5.68 7.94 -29.81
CA LEU A 224 -5.41 8.09 -28.38
C LEU A 224 -4.33 9.15 -28.20
N THR A 225 -4.65 10.19 -27.44
CA THR A 225 -3.73 11.26 -27.08
C THR A 225 -3.20 10.98 -25.68
N ILE A 226 -1.89 10.76 -25.54
CA ILE A 226 -1.25 10.61 -24.23
C ILE A 226 -0.21 11.74 -24.07
N PRO A 227 -0.19 12.45 -22.92
CA PRO A 227 0.84 13.44 -22.61
C PRO A 227 2.14 12.74 -22.19
N PHE A 228 3.28 13.24 -22.67
CA PHE A 228 4.60 12.66 -22.48
C PHE A 228 5.67 13.73 -22.17
N TYR A 229 6.83 13.39 -21.61
CA TYR A 229 7.96 14.32 -21.37
C TYR A 229 9.24 13.90 -22.12
N ASN A 230 10.11 14.87 -22.41
CA ASN A 230 11.32 14.72 -23.26
C ASN A 230 12.52 13.99 -22.59
N SER A 231 12.43 13.61 -21.32
CA SER A 231 13.59 13.31 -20.45
C SER A 231 13.62 11.86 -19.93
N ILE A 232 13.03 10.88 -20.65
CA ILE A 232 12.70 9.55 -20.07
C ILE A 232 13.55 8.40 -20.63
N THR A 233 13.89 7.45 -19.74
CA THR A 233 14.55 6.16 -20.02
C THR A 233 13.55 5.07 -20.40
N ILE A 234 13.91 4.22 -21.38
CA ILE A 234 13.07 3.14 -21.92
C ILE A 234 13.19 1.86 -21.08
N ARG A 235 12.08 1.34 -20.55
CA ARG A 235 12.03 0.00 -19.94
C ARG A 235 10.88 -0.81 -20.53
N VAL A 236 11.20 -1.95 -21.15
CA VAL A 236 10.21 -2.89 -21.69
C VAL A 236 9.95 -3.98 -20.64
N THR A 237 8.73 -4.07 -20.14
CA THR A 237 8.28 -5.19 -19.29
C THR A 237 7.23 -6.02 -20.02
N SER A 238 7.61 -7.23 -20.45
CA SER A 238 6.65 -8.21 -20.96
C SER A 238 6.15 -9.09 -19.81
N ASN A 239 4.94 -8.84 -19.31
CA ASN A 239 4.24 -9.79 -18.46
C ASN A 239 3.37 -10.70 -19.33
N PHE A 240 3.86 -11.90 -19.64
CA PHE A 240 3.05 -12.96 -20.21
C PHE A 240 2.27 -13.67 -19.10
N SER A 241 1.07 -13.18 -18.78
CA SER A 241 0.05 -14.01 -18.14
C SER A 241 -1.38 -13.52 -18.41
N ASN A 242 -2.03 -14.23 -19.33
CA ASN A 242 -3.46 -14.51 -19.47
C ASN A 242 -4.50 -13.39 -19.66
N TYR A 243 -4.13 -12.13 -19.81
CA TYR A 243 -5.01 -11.14 -20.44
C TYR A 243 -4.23 -10.36 -21.48
N SER A 244 -4.69 -10.41 -22.73
CA SER A 244 -4.10 -9.71 -23.88
C SER A 244 -4.32 -8.20 -23.76
N SER A 245 -3.54 -7.56 -22.90
CA SER A 245 -3.37 -6.11 -22.86
C SER A 245 -1.89 -5.82 -23.03
N ILE A 246 -1.51 -5.37 -24.23
CA ILE A 246 -0.18 -4.82 -24.48
C ILE A 246 -0.24 -3.36 -24.05
N THR A 247 0.27 -3.06 -22.87
CA THR A 247 0.48 -1.67 -22.45
C THR A 247 1.77 -1.17 -23.08
N ILE A 248 1.67 -0.37 -24.14
CA ILE A 248 2.80 0.32 -24.76
C ILE A 248 2.84 1.73 -24.17
N SER A 249 3.84 2.00 -23.34
CA SER A 249 4.11 3.34 -22.82
C SER A 249 5.29 3.94 -23.59
N PHE A 250 5.05 5.05 -24.29
CA PHE A 250 6.01 5.69 -25.22
C PHE A 250 6.69 6.88 -24.54
N TYR A 251 8.00 6.99 -24.38
CA TYR A 251 8.58 8.31 -24.00
C TYR A 251 9.99 8.47 -24.60
N SER A 252 10.33 9.69 -25.02
CA SER A 252 11.50 10.04 -25.85
C SER A 252 12.64 10.65 -25.02
N GLN A 253 13.89 10.46 -25.46
CA GLN A 253 15.08 11.15 -24.97
C GLN A 253 15.77 11.86 -26.15
N LYS A 254 16.19 13.11 -25.97
CA LYS A 254 17.09 13.79 -26.94
C LYS A 254 18.52 13.64 -26.46
N VAL A 255 19.32 12.91 -27.22
CA VAL A 255 20.78 12.85 -27.08
C VAL A 255 21.35 14.22 -27.48
N ASN A 256 22.13 14.82 -26.58
CA ASN A 256 23.38 15.54 -26.87
C ASN A 256 24.11 15.87 -25.57
#